data_AF-A6DRE5-F1
#
_entry.id   AF-A6DRE5-F1
#
_cell.length_a   1.000
_cell.length_b   1.000
_cell.length_c   1.000
_cell.angle_alpha   90.00
_cell.angle_beta   90.00
_cell.angle_gamma   90.00
#
_symmetry.space_group_name_H-M   'P 1'
#
loop_
_entity.id
_entity.type
_entity.pdbx_description
1 polymer ?
#
loop_
_entity_poly.entity_id
_entity_poly.type
_entity_poly.pdbx_seq_one_letter_code
_entity_poly.pdbx_strand_id
1 'polypeptide(L)'
;MSNTNQHIIDYLNWYLSEKCKMRAAVMLTGSWGSGKTHFLKNEYMLNEPKRFIYISLNGIASAEDIDALLIQSLHLLLESKGVKIGGEIAKSFLKNAY
;
A
#
# COMPACT_ATOMS: atom_id res chain seq x y z
N MET A 1 -22.19 -2.87 21.13
CA MET A 1 -21.43 -1.61 21.17
C MET A 1 -21.23 -1.17 19.74
N SER A 2 -21.69 0.02 19.33
CA SER A 2 -21.41 0.50 17.97
C SER A 2 -19.93 0.79 17.86
N ASN A 3 -19.23 0.17 16.91
CA ASN A 3 -17.84 0.52 16.64
C ASN A 3 -17.82 1.97 16.13
N THR A 4 -17.28 2.90 16.92
CA THR A 4 -17.27 4.35 16.63
C THR A 4 -16.67 4.66 15.25
N ASN A 5 -15.73 3.81 14.79
CA ASN A 5 -15.03 3.98 13.52
C ASN A 5 -15.62 3.14 12.37
N GLN A 6 -16.78 2.51 12.56
CA GLN A 6 -17.37 1.63 11.54
C GLN A 6 -17.58 2.35 10.20
N HIS A 7 -18.02 3.61 10.24
CA HIS A 7 -18.21 4.43 9.04
C HIS A 7 -16.91 4.62 8.24
N ILE A 8 -15.74 4.66 8.89
CA ILE A 8 -14.43 4.76 8.24
C ILE A 8 -14.11 3.43 7.54
N ILE A 9 -14.33 2.31 8.23
CA ILE A 9 -14.12 0.96 7.68
C ILE A 9 -15.01 0.74 6.46
N ASP A 10 -16.29 1.08 6.57
CA ASP A 10 -17.26 0.93 5.49
C ASP A 10 -16.87 1.76 4.26
N TYR A 11 -16.42 3.00 4.48
CA TYR A 11 -15.94 3.86 3.40
C TYR A 11 -14.67 3.30 2.73
N LEU A 12 -13.69 2.84 3.50
CA LEU A 12 -12.46 2.26 2.94
C LEU A 12 -12.75 0.96 2.17
N ASN A 13 -13.66 0.12 2.66
CA ASN A 13 -14.11 -1.08 1.99
C ASN A 13 -14.81 -0.75 0.67
N TRP A 14 -15.72 0.23 0.67
CA TRP A 14 -16.36 0.71 -0.55
C TRP A 14 -15.32 1.27 -1.53
N TYR A 15 -14.38 2.10 -1.05
CA TYR A 15 -13.35 2.73 -1.87
C TYR A 15 -12.44 1.70 -2.56
N LEU A 16 -12.09 0.61 -1.86
CA LEU A 16 -11.27 -0.48 -2.40
C LEU A 16 -12.07 -1.56 -3.17
N SER A 17 -13.39 -1.42 -3.26
CA SER A 17 -14.24 -2.36 -3.98
C SER A 17 -14.28 -2.06 -5.47
N GLU A 18 -14.56 -3.07 -6.28
CA GLU A 18 -14.73 -2.95 -7.74
C GLU A 18 -15.85 -1.98 -8.16
N LYS A 19 -16.77 -1.67 -7.23
CA LYS A 19 -17.87 -0.72 -7.45
C LYS A 19 -17.39 0.73 -7.49
N CYS A 20 -16.29 1.05 -6.80
CA CYS A 20 -15.72 2.39 -6.79
C CYS A 20 -14.83 2.59 -8.00
N LYS A 21 -15.23 3.49 -8.92
CA LYS A 21 -14.44 3.87 -10.10
C LYS A 21 -13.63 5.15 -9.91
N MET A 22 -13.60 5.68 -8.69
CA MET A 22 -12.89 6.93 -8.39
C MET A 22 -11.37 6.72 -8.46
N ARG A 23 -10.67 7.63 -9.13
CA ARG A 23 -9.21 7.67 -9.21
C ARG A 23 -8.67 8.80 -8.33
N ALA A 24 -8.97 8.73 -7.04
CA ALA A 24 -8.61 9.75 -6.06
C ALA A 24 -7.66 9.17 -4.99
N ALA A 25 -7.44 9.91 -3.91
CA ALA A 25 -6.79 9.42 -2.70
C ALA A 25 -7.72 9.65 -1.50
N VAL A 26 -7.66 8.76 -0.51
CA VAL A 26 -8.39 8.92 0.74
C VAL A 26 -7.47 9.52 1.79
N MET A 27 -7.87 10.65 2.36
CA MET A 27 -7.15 11.28 3.46
C MET A 27 -7.85 10.95 4.79
N LEU A 28 -7.15 10.23 5.67
CA LEU A 28 -7.63 9.97 7.03
C LEU A 28 -7.23 11.12 7.96
N THR A 29 -8.19 11.93 8.39
CA THR A 29 -7.97 13.13 9.22
C THR A 29 -8.32 12.90 10.70
N GLY A 30 -7.68 13.65 11.60
CA GLY A 30 -7.98 13.64 13.03
C GLY A 30 -6.86 14.27 13.86
N SER A 31 -7.15 14.66 15.10
CA SER A 31 -6.19 15.32 16.01
C SER A 31 -4.88 14.54 16.18
N TRP A 32 -3.80 15.21 16.57
CA TRP A 32 -2.57 14.52 16.95
C TRP A 32 -2.84 13.51 18.07
N GLY A 33 -2.22 12.32 18.02
CA GLY A 33 -2.43 11.28 19.03
C GLY A 33 -3.79 10.56 19.01
N SER A 34 -4.69 10.89 18.08
CA SER A 34 -6.02 10.24 17.96
C SER A 34 -6.00 8.76 17.52
N GLY A 35 -4.82 8.16 17.32
CA GLY A 35 -4.71 6.74 16.96
C GLY A 35 -4.85 6.40 15.48
N LYS A 36 -4.79 7.35 14.54
CA LYS A 36 -4.89 7.09 13.08
C LYS A 36 -4.00 5.94 12.58
N THR A 37 -2.72 5.95 12.95
CA THR A 37 -1.77 4.88 12.57
C THR A 37 -2.11 3.55 13.22
N HIS A 38 -2.58 3.58 14.48
CA HIS A 38 -3.02 2.39 15.21
C HIS A 38 -4.24 1.76 14.54
N PHE A 39 -5.25 2.58 14.25
CA PHE A 39 -6.48 2.17 13.56
C PHE A 39 -6.17 1.45 12.24
N LEU A 40 -5.36 2.04 11.37
CA LEU A 40 -5.02 1.40 10.10
C LEU A 40 -4.29 0.06 10.29
N LYS A 41 -3.26 0.03 11.14
CA LYS A 41 -2.41 -1.16 11.28
C LYS A 41 -3.09 -2.32 12.03
N ASN A 42 -3.76 -2.02 13.13
CA ASN A 42 -4.21 -3.02 14.09
C ASN A 42 -5.71 -3.32 13.99
N GLU A 43 -6.50 -2.44 13.37
CA GLU A 43 -7.95 -2.65 13.24
C GLU A 43 -8.34 -2.92 11.79
N TYR A 44 -7.83 -2.14 10.83
CA TYR A 44 -8.25 -2.27 9.43
C TYR A 44 -7.42 -3.28 8.63
N MET A 45 -6.08 -3.19 8.68
CA MET A 45 -5.18 -3.97 7.82
C MET A 45 -4.80 -5.34 8.40
N LEU A 46 -5.06 -5.57 9.70
CA LEU A 46 -4.55 -6.72 10.46
C LEU A 46 -4.91 -8.08 9.82
N ASN A 47 -6.12 -8.19 9.26
CA ASN A 47 -6.65 -9.44 8.73
C ASN A 47 -6.25 -9.70 7.26
N GLU A 48 -5.71 -8.70 6.54
CA GLU A 48 -5.28 -8.83 5.15
C GLU A 48 -3.90 -8.17 4.89
N PRO A 49 -2.84 -8.54 5.64
CA PRO A 49 -1.55 -7.84 5.57
C PRO A 49 -0.89 -7.94 4.17
N LYS A 50 -1.22 -8.96 3.38
CA LYS A 50 -0.70 -9.14 2.02
C LYS A 50 -1.35 -8.24 0.97
N ARG A 51 -2.41 -7.51 1.32
CA ARG A 51 -3.14 -6.63 0.40
C ARG A 51 -2.64 -5.19 0.44
N PHE A 52 -1.89 -4.81 1.46
CA PHE A 52 -1.51 -3.43 1.72
C PHE A 52 0.01 -3.24 1.71
N ILE A 53 0.45 -2.11 1.15
CA ILE A 53 1.82 -1.62 1.28
C ILE A 53 1.77 -0.43 2.24
N TYR A 54 2.56 -0.49 3.31
CA TYR A 54 2.68 0.59 4.28
C TYR A 54 4.06 1.24 4.16
N ILE A 55 4.09 2.53 3.81
CA ILE A 55 5.32 3.33 3.73
C ILE A 55 5.19 4.48 4.74
N SER A 56 6.18 4.59 5.63
CA SER A 56 6.30 5.75 6.51
C SER A 56 7.02 6.87 5.77
N LEU A 57 6.38 8.04 5.66
CA LEU A 57 7.01 9.23 5.08
C LEU A 57 7.96 9.96 6.04
N ASN A 58 8.02 9.52 7.32
CA ASN A 58 8.92 10.11 8.30
C ASN A 58 10.38 9.93 7.87
N GLY A 59 11.12 11.02 7.74
CA GLY A 59 12.53 11.01 7.33
C GLY A 59 12.77 10.89 5.83
N ILE A 60 11.73 10.91 5.00
CA ILE A 60 11.87 10.92 3.53
C ILE A 60 12.07 12.36 3.03
N ALA A 61 13.04 12.57 2.15
CA ALA A 61 13.46 13.90 1.71
C ALA A 61 12.89 14.31 0.33
N SER A 62 12.53 13.34 -0.51
CA SER A 62 12.10 13.59 -1.89
C SER A 62 10.96 12.66 -2.35
N ALA A 63 10.31 13.00 -3.46
CA ALA A 63 9.29 12.14 -4.05
C ALA A 63 9.92 10.89 -4.69
N GLU A 64 11.12 11.03 -5.24
CA GLU A 64 11.91 9.96 -5.83
C GLU A 64 12.23 8.87 -4.80
N ASP A 65 12.50 9.26 -3.55
CA ASP A 65 12.69 8.32 -2.44
C ASP A 65 11.41 7.52 -2.15
N ILE A 66 10.23 8.15 -2.26
CA ILE A 66 8.93 7.47 -2.09
C ILE A 66 8.74 6.44 -3.20
N ASP A 67 9.02 6.81 -4.44
CA ASP A 67 8.90 5.93 -5.60
C ASP A 67 9.83 4.72 -5.48
N ALA A 68 11.08 4.93 -5.06
CA ALA A 68 12.04 3.87 -4.81
C ALA A 68 11.54 2.88 -3.74
N LEU A 69 11.00 3.38 -2.62
CA LEU A 69 10.44 2.55 -1.56
C LEU A 69 9.20 1.77 -2.02
N LEU A 70 8.35 2.39 -2.84
CA LEU A 70 7.17 1.74 -3.39
C LEU A 70 7.55 0.57 -4.31
N ILE A 71 8.48 0.82 -5.25
CA ILE A 71 8.97 -0.21 -6.17
C ILE A 71 9.65 -1.34 -5.40
N GLN A 72 10.48 -1.03 -4.41
CA GLN A 72 11.13 -2.02 -3.54
C GLN A 72 10.09 -2.87 -2.80
N SER A 73 9.06 -2.25 -2.20
CA SER A 73 8.01 -2.96 -1.49
C SER A 73 7.21 -3.90 -2.39
N LEU A 74 6.90 -3.45 -3.61
CA LEU A 74 6.25 -4.27 -4.64
C LEU A 74 7.12 -5.46 -5.05
N HIS A 75 8.42 -5.24 -5.26
CA HIS A 75 9.35 -6.31 -5.63
C HIS A 75 9.43 -7.40 -4.56
N LEU A 76 9.58 -7.02 -3.28
CA LEU A 76 9.60 -7.96 -2.16
C LEU A 76 8.29 -8.77 -2.06
N LEU A 77 7.15 -8.15 -2.35
CA LEU A 77 5.86 -8.85 -2.41
C LEU A 77 5.75 -9.83 -3.58
N LEU A 78 6.40 -9.57 -4.71
CA LEU A 78 6.44 -10.47 -5.88
C LEU A 78 7.43 -11.63 -5.66
N GLU A 79 8.61 -11.35 -5.14
CA GLU A 79 9.63 -12.36 -4.82
C GLU A 79 9.15 -13.32 -3.74
N SER A 80 8.49 -12.81 -2.68
CA SER A 80 7.91 -13.63 -1.63
C SER A 80 6.77 -14.54 -2.10
N LYS A 81 6.17 -14.26 -3.28
CA LYS A 81 5.19 -15.12 -3.95
C LYS A 81 5.82 -16.15 -4.89
N GLY A 82 7.15 -16.25 -4.95
CA GLY A 82 7.87 -17.24 -5.76
C GLY A 82 7.99 -16.87 -7.23
N VAL A 83 7.73 -15.61 -7.61
CA VAL A 83 8.01 -15.12 -8.96
C VAL A 83 9.53 -14.94 -9.08
N LYS A 84 10.24 -16.03 -9.41
CA LYS A 84 11.58 -15.95 -9.97
C LYS A 84 11.46 -15.37 -11.37
N ILE A 85 11.49 -14.05 -11.52
CA ILE A 85 11.83 -13.47 -12.81
C ILE A 85 13.30 -13.85 -13.04
N GLY A 86 13.51 -14.99 -13.70
CA GLY A 86 14.83 -15.52 -13.97
C GLY A 86 15.65 -14.44 -14.67
N GLY A 87 16.81 -14.10 -14.11
CA GLY A 87 17.65 -12.98 -14.56
C GLY A 87 18.00 -13.01 -16.04
N GLU A 88 17.88 -14.16 -16.71
CA GLU A 88 18.00 -14.35 -18.15
C GLU A 88 16.88 -13.65 -18.96
N ILE A 89 15.62 -13.75 -18.51
CA ILE A 89 14.45 -13.18 -19.22
C ILE A 89 14.50 -11.65 -19.12
N ALA A 90 14.71 -11.11 -17.91
CA ALA A 90 14.83 -9.67 -17.70
C ALA A 90 16.02 -9.06 -18.48
N LYS A 91 17.18 -9.73 -18.51
CA LYS A 91 18.32 -9.30 -19.33
C LYS A 91 18.03 -9.36 -20.82
N SER A 92 17.27 -10.33 -21.30
CA SER A 92 16.91 -10.46 -22.72
C SER A 92 15.97 -9.34 -23.18
N PHE A 93 14.99 -8.95 -22.36
CA PHE A 93 14.12 -7.81 -22.66
C PHE A 93 14.87 -6.47 -22.62
N LEU A 94 15.78 -6.27 -21.66
CA LEU A 94 16.59 -5.05 -21.60
C LEU A 94 17.61 -4.94 -22.75
N LYS A 95 18.16 -6.06 -23.23
CA LYS A 95 19.13 -6.08 -24.33
C LYS A 95 18.51 -5.82 -25.71
N ASN A 96 17.21 -6.03 -25.87
CA ASN A 96 16.48 -5.78 -27.12
C ASN A 96 15.72 -4.44 -27.12
N ALA A 97 15.74 -3.70 -26.00
CA ALA A 97 15.15 -2.36 -25.89
C ALA A 97 16.16 -1.22 -26.13
N TYR A 98 17.41 -1.57 -26.48
CA TYR A 98 18.50 -0.66 -26.85
C TYR A 98 19.13 -1.08 -28.18
#